data_AF-A0A1T1CNC3-F1
#
_entry.id   AF-A0A1T1CNC3-F1
#
_cell.length_a   1.000
_cell.length_b   1.000
_cell.length_c   1.000
_cell.angle_alpha   90.00
_cell.angle_beta   90.00
_cell.angle_gamma   90.00
#
_symmetry.space_group_name_H-M   'P 1'
#
loop_
_entity.id
_entity.type
_entity.pdbx_description
1 polymer ?
#
loop_
_entity_poly.entity_id
_entity_poly.type
_entity_poly.pdbx_seq_one_letter_code
_entity_poly.pdbx_strand_id
1 'polypeptide(L)'
;MRKCLLSLLLVLFFCSCDKKSKVEKIVEEIPVEIKVERFDQAFFETKPENLLQLKQKYPLFFPQGTEDAVWIEKMQHLQWRELYQEVQKKYKNFDPVAADIATLFKHIKFYFPKIKNPKVVTLIGEMDYNTKTIYADSLVLVSLELYLGKQHRFYQFPEYIKQNFEQNQIVPDIASSFLQSKIPPATDKAFLSQMIAFGKELYVKELLLPDFSEADIMGYTAAQQNWCLENEGYIWRYFIDKEMLYSVDAKLIPRFISPAPFSKFYLEIDNDSPGQVGAWIGWQMVRSYMKNNDSSLEAMLAMSAKEIFEKSKYKPKK
;
A
#
# COMPACT_ATOMS: atom_id res chain seq x y z
N MET A 1 -23.77 42.58 -24.43
CA MET A 1 -23.02 42.22 -23.20
C MET A 1 -23.12 40.74 -22.80
N ARG A 2 -24.22 40.03 -23.08
CA ARG A 2 -24.38 38.60 -22.72
C ARG A 2 -23.56 37.61 -23.57
N LYS A 3 -23.20 37.96 -24.81
CA LYS A 3 -22.37 37.12 -25.71
C LYS A 3 -20.86 37.22 -25.43
N CYS A 4 -20.36 38.33 -24.88
CA CYS A 4 -18.95 38.47 -24.52
C CYS A 4 -18.58 37.75 -23.22
N LEU A 5 -19.53 37.59 -22.28
CA LEU A 5 -19.31 36.80 -21.05
C LEU A 5 -19.19 35.30 -21.34
N LEU A 6 -19.92 34.78 -22.33
CA LEU A 6 -19.83 33.37 -22.75
C LEU A 6 -18.48 33.06 -23.43
N SER A 7 -17.91 34.00 -24.17
CA SER A 7 -16.59 33.85 -24.78
C SER A 7 -15.44 33.91 -23.75
N LEU A 8 -15.60 34.68 -22.66
CA LEU A 8 -14.59 34.75 -21.60
C LEU A 8 -14.59 33.51 -20.69
N LEU A 9 -15.75 32.86 -20.51
CA LEU A 9 -15.84 31.60 -19.76
C LEU A 9 -15.23 30.40 -20.51
N LEU A 10 -15.21 30.43 -21.84
CA LEU A 10 -14.65 29.34 -22.66
C LEU A 10 -13.12 29.38 -22.73
N VAL A 11 -12.49 30.56 -22.56
CA VAL A 11 -11.02 30.72 -22.56
C VAL A 11 -10.40 30.27 -21.22
N LEU A 12 -11.16 30.32 -20.12
CA LEU A 12 -10.70 29.84 -18.80
C LEU A 12 -10.62 28.30 -18.70
N PHE A 13 -11.22 27.56 -19.63
CA PHE A 13 -11.08 26.10 -19.68
C PHE A 13 -9.82 25.60 -20.39
N PHE A 14 -9.10 26.45 -21.12
CA PHE A 14 -7.91 26.05 -21.89
C PHE A 14 -6.56 26.38 -21.21
N CYS A 15 -6.56 26.98 -20.01
CA CYS A 15 -5.34 27.23 -19.22
C CYS A 15 -5.08 26.17 -18.12
N SER A 16 -5.64 24.97 -18.25
CA SER A 16 -5.39 23.86 -17.32
C SER A 16 -4.54 22.76 -17.97
N CYS A 17 -3.33 23.10 -18.41
CA CYS A 17 -2.28 22.14 -18.73
C CYS A 17 -0.91 22.82 -18.63
N ASP A 18 -0.15 22.47 -17.58
CA ASP A 18 1.23 21.97 -17.64
C ASP A 18 1.94 22.12 -16.27
N LYS A 19 1.31 21.62 -15.20
CA LYS A 19 1.85 21.65 -13.82
C LYS A 19 2.50 20.33 -13.41
N LYS A 20 3.03 19.54 -14.35
CA LYS A 20 3.76 18.32 -13.99
C LYS A 20 5.14 18.68 -13.41
N SER A 21 5.51 18.01 -12.31
CA SER A 21 6.82 18.21 -11.70
C SER A 21 7.95 17.79 -12.66
N LYS A 22 9.18 18.25 -12.42
CA LYS A 22 10.34 17.78 -13.21
C LYS A 22 10.53 16.27 -13.11
N VAL A 23 10.19 15.69 -11.95
CA VAL A 23 10.26 14.24 -11.71
C VAL A 23 9.22 13.53 -12.55
N GLU A 24 7.96 13.99 -12.55
CA GLU A 24 6.88 13.37 -13.33
C GLU A 24 7.21 13.30 -14.82
N LYS A 25 7.80 14.37 -15.38
CA LYS A 25 8.24 14.38 -16.78
C LYS A 25 9.26 13.30 -17.09
N ILE A 26 10.21 13.06 -16.18
CA ILE A 26 11.22 11.99 -16.34
C ILE A 26 10.58 10.61 -16.17
N VAL A 27 9.72 10.45 -15.17
CA VAL A 27 9.06 9.16 -14.86
C VAL A 27 8.19 8.70 -16.04
N GLU A 28 7.47 9.61 -16.70
CA GLU A 28 6.60 9.28 -17.84
C GLU A 28 7.34 8.63 -19.00
N GLU A 29 8.57 9.06 -19.24
CA GLU A 29 9.45 8.57 -20.31
C GLU A 29 10.08 7.20 -19.99
N ILE A 30 10.02 6.74 -18.74
CA ILE A 30 10.60 5.44 -18.36
C ILE A 30 9.79 4.30 -19.01
N PRO A 31 10.43 3.44 -19.82
CA PRO A 31 9.74 2.30 -20.42
C PRO A 31 9.46 1.23 -19.36
N VAL A 32 8.17 0.93 -19.18
CA VAL A 32 7.68 -0.17 -18.36
C VAL A 32 6.63 -0.93 -19.14
N GLU A 33 6.83 -2.23 -19.26
CA GLU A 33 5.85 -3.16 -19.82
C GLU A 33 5.37 -4.05 -18.67
N ILE A 34 4.05 -4.07 -18.46
CA ILE A 34 3.41 -4.95 -17.49
C ILE A 34 2.80 -6.12 -18.24
N LYS A 35 3.26 -7.34 -17.93
CA LYS A 35 2.62 -8.57 -18.41
C LYS A 35 1.70 -9.08 -17.34
N VAL A 36 0.39 -9.05 -17.60
CA VAL A 36 -0.63 -9.58 -16.69
C VAL A 36 -0.96 -11.01 -17.09
N GLU A 37 -0.96 -11.90 -16.12
CA GLU A 37 -1.42 -13.27 -16.26
C GLU A 37 -2.56 -13.54 -15.27
N ARG A 38 -3.72 -13.87 -15.82
CA ARG A 38 -4.93 -14.16 -15.05
C ARG A 38 -4.94 -15.63 -14.61
N PHE A 39 -4.12 -15.97 -13.61
CA PHE A 39 -4.11 -17.33 -13.08
C PHE A 39 -5.45 -17.69 -12.43
N ASP A 40 -6.16 -16.74 -11.83
CA ASP A 40 -7.54 -16.92 -11.38
C ASP A 40 -8.47 -17.45 -12.49
N GLN A 41 -8.37 -16.90 -13.72
CA GLN A 41 -9.13 -17.39 -14.87
C GLN A 41 -8.62 -18.77 -15.31
N ALA A 42 -7.30 -18.93 -15.47
CA ALA A 42 -6.72 -20.20 -15.89
C ALA A 42 -7.10 -21.35 -14.95
N PHE A 43 -7.14 -21.11 -13.63
CA PHE A 43 -7.49 -22.12 -12.63
C PHE A 43 -8.97 -22.50 -12.68
N PHE A 44 -9.88 -21.53 -12.67
CA PHE A 44 -11.32 -21.82 -12.62
C PHE A 44 -11.92 -22.20 -13.98
N GLU A 45 -11.35 -21.76 -15.10
CA GLU A 45 -11.87 -22.09 -16.44
C GLU A 45 -11.32 -23.43 -16.97
N THR A 46 -10.21 -23.92 -16.40
CA THR A 46 -9.70 -25.25 -16.73
C THR A 46 -10.65 -26.33 -16.22
N LYS A 47 -10.94 -27.33 -17.06
CA LYS A 47 -11.67 -28.53 -16.63
C LYS A 47 -10.78 -29.41 -15.75
N PRO A 48 -11.34 -30.13 -14.75
CA PRO A 48 -10.58 -31.05 -13.90
C PRO A 48 -9.71 -32.05 -14.66
N GLU A 49 -10.20 -32.56 -15.79
CA GLU A 49 -9.44 -33.50 -16.64
C GLU A 49 -8.10 -32.92 -17.16
N ASN A 50 -8.00 -31.59 -17.22
CA ASN A 50 -6.83 -30.88 -17.74
C ASN A 50 -5.95 -30.26 -16.62
N LEU A 51 -6.13 -30.69 -15.37
CA LEU A 51 -5.33 -30.20 -14.24
C LEU A 51 -3.83 -30.42 -14.46
N LEU A 52 -3.43 -31.54 -15.07
CA LEU A 52 -2.01 -31.84 -15.30
C LEU A 52 -1.34 -30.81 -16.22
N GLN A 53 -2.00 -30.41 -17.31
CA GLN A 53 -1.47 -29.38 -18.22
C GLN A 53 -1.41 -28.02 -17.52
N LEU A 54 -2.40 -27.70 -16.68
CA LEU A 54 -2.40 -26.49 -15.88
C LEU A 54 -1.22 -26.47 -14.90
N LYS A 55 -0.96 -27.57 -14.20
CA LYS A 55 0.19 -27.74 -13.30
C LYS A 55 1.53 -27.55 -14.01
N GLN A 56 1.66 -28.09 -15.23
CA GLN A 56 2.87 -27.92 -16.04
C GLN A 56 3.10 -26.47 -16.47
N LYS A 57 2.02 -25.72 -16.75
CA LYS A 57 2.10 -24.31 -17.11
C LYS A 57 2.37 -23.40 -15.90
N TYR A 58 1.88 -23.78 -14.72
CA TYR A 58 1.87 -22.96 -13.49
C TYR A 58 2.50 -23.66 -12.28
N PRO A 59 3.70 -24.27 -12.39
CA PRO A 59 4.24 -25.14 -11.33
C PRO A 59 4.40 -24.42 -9.97
N LEU A 60 4.65 -23.11 -9.98
CA LEU A 60 4.78 -22.29 -8.77
C LEU A 60 3.49 -22.22 -7.93
N PHE A 61 2.32 -22.43 -8.54
CA PHE A 61 1.02 -22.35 -7.86
C PHE A 61 0.49 -23.71 -7.40
N PHE A 62 1.28 -24.78 -7.61
CA PHE A 62 0.94 -26.15 -7.23
C PHE A 62 2.07 -26.76 -6.41
N PRO A 63 2.16 -26.47 -5.09
CA PRO A 63 3.19 -27.02 -4.22
C PRO A 63 3.23 -28.55 -4.26
N GLN A 64 4.44 -29.11 -4.19
CA GLN A 64 4.65 -30.55 -4.13
C GLN A 64 4.02 -31.13 -2.86
N GLY A 65 3.38 -32.29 -2.97
CA GLY A 65 2.72 -32.98 -1.86
C GLY A 65 1.22 -32.68 -1.72
N THR A 66 0.67 -31.69 -2.44
CA THR A 66 -0.78 -31.48 -2.47
C THR A 66 -1.44 -32.39 -3.51
N GLU A 67 -2.35 -33.24 -3.05
CA GLU A 67 -3.10 -34.17 -3.90
C GLU A 67 -3.97 -33.46 -4.94
N ASP A 68 -4.13 -34.07 -6.11
CA ASP A 68 -4.97 -33.55 -7.20
C ASP A 68 -6.43 -33.33 -6.75
N ALA A 69 -6.93 -34.19 -5.86
CA ALA A 69 -8.29 -34.10 -5.32
C ALA A 69 -8.58 -32.75 -4.64
N VAL A 70 -7.60 -32.16 -3.95
CA VAL A 70 -7.75 -30.84 -3.29
C VAL A 70 -7.96 -29.74 -4.32
N TRP A 71 -7.20 -29.77 -5.41
CA TRP A 71 -7.33 -28.80 -6.49
C TRP A 71 -8.64 -28.96 -7.25
N ILE A 72 -9.01 -30.20 -7.57
CA ILE A 72 -10.27 -30.51 -8.26
C ILE A 72 -11.47 -30.08 -7.42
N GLU A 73 -11.43 -30.34 -6.11
CA GLU A 73 -12.46 -29.91 -5.16
C GLU A 73 -12.59 -28.38 -5.17
N LYS A 74 -11.48 -27.63 -5.01
CA LYS A 74 -11.48 -26.16 -5.11
C LYS A 74 -11.99 -25.65 -6.46
N MET A 75 -11.62 -26.30 -7.57
CA MET A 75 -12.06 -25.93 -8.93
C MET A 75 -13.58 -26.12 -9.11
N GLN A 76 -14.25 -26.99 -8.36
CA GLN A 76 -15.66 -27.33 -8.57
C GLN A 76 -16.58 -26.83 -7.46
N HIS A 77 -16.03 -26.57 -6.27
CA HIS A 77 -16.78 -26.17 -5.09
C HIS A 77 -17.59 -24.88 -5.32
N LEU A 78 -18.85 -24.89 -4.88
CA LEU A 78 -19.84 -23.85 -5.20
C LEU A 78 -19.42 -22.47 -4.70
N GLN A 79 -18.91 -22.36 -3.47
CA GLN A 79 -18.50 -21.06 -2.90
C GLN A 79 -17.26 -20.50 -3.62
N TRP A 80 -16.34 -21.36 -4.04
CA TRP A 80 -15.15 -20.95 -4.78
C TRP A 80 -15.53 -20.45 -6.18
N ARG A 81 -16.47 -21.13 -6.84
CA ARG A 81 -17.05 -20.70 -8.11
C ARG A 81 -17.79 -19.37 -8.00
N GLU A 82 -18.56 -19.19 -6.93
CA GLU A 82 -19.27 -17.95 -6.65
C GLU A 82 -18.31 -16.78 -6.40
N LEU A 83 -17.26 -17.00 -5.61
CA LEU A 83 -16.21 -16.01 -5.40
C LEU A 83 -15.51 -15.63 -6.71
N TYR A 84 -15.16 -16.62 -7.53
CA TYR A 84 -14.59 -16.39 -8.85
C TYR A 84 -15.53 -15.57 -9.75
N GLN A 85 -16.84 -15.80 -9.71
CA GLN A 85 -17.81 -14.98 -10.46
C GLN A 85 -17.80 -13.51 -10.02
N GLU A 86 -17.72 -13.21 -8.72
CA GLU A 86 -17.62 -11.82 -8.23
C GLU A 86 -16.29 -11.17 -8.64
N VAL A 87 -15.18 -11.93 -8.61
CA VAL A 87 -13.89 -11.47 -9.14
C VAL A 87 -13.99 -11.16 -10.63
N GLN A 88 -14.60 -12.03 -11.44
CA GLN A 88 -14.79 -11.76 -12.87
C GLN A 88 -15.72 -10.58 -13.11
N LYS A 89 -16.77 -10.41 -12.30
CA LYS A 89 -17.67 -9.26 -12.41
C LYS A 89 -16.94 -7.93 -12.22
N LYS A 90 -16.02 -7.85 -11.26
CA LYS A 90 -15.25 -6.62 -10.98
C LYS A 90 -14.05 -6.45 -11.91
N TYR A 91 -13.31 -7.53 -12.16
CA TYR A 91 -12.01 -7.50 -12.82
C TYR A 91 -12.02 -8.18 -14.21
N LYS A 92 -13.17 -8.26 -14.89
CA LYS A 92 -13.22 -8.74 -16.29
C LYS A 92 -12.23 -7.97 -17.17
N ASN A 93 -12.20 -6.65 -17.01
CA ASN A 93 -11.17 -5.80 -17.57
C ASN A 93 -10.17 -5.41 -16.48
N PHE A 94 -8.95 -5.94 -16.56
CA PHE A 94 -7.87 -5.62 -15.62
C PHE A 94 -6.96 -4.48 -16.11
N ASP A 95 -7.16 -3.98 -17.33
CA ASP A 95 -6.30 -2.97 -17.96
C ASP A 95 -6.17 -1.67 -17.11
N PRO A 96 -7.22 -1.16 -16.45
CA PRO A 96 -7.07 0.02 -15.58
C PRO A 96 -6.11 -0.24 -14.42
N VAL A 97 -6.26 -1.38 -13.73
CA VAL A 97 -5.37 -1.75 -12.63
C VAL A 97 -3.95 -2.01 -13.15
N ALA A 98 -3.82 -2.63 -14.32
CA ALA A 98 -2.53 -2.85 -14.97
C ALA A 98 -1.82 -1.53 -15.32
N ALA A 99 -2.57 -0.52 -15.75
CA ALA A 99 -2.03 0.82 -16.02
C ALA A 99 -1.54 1.51 -14.75
N ASP A 100 -2.30 1.43 -13.65
CA ASP A 100 -1.86 1.98 -12.36
C ASP A 100 -0.60 1.26 -11.83
N ILE A 101 -0.54 -0.07 -11.99
CA ILE A 101 0.66 -0.85 -11.67
C ILE A 101 1.83 -0.42 -12.57
N ALA A 102 1.61 -0.16 -13.86
CA ALA A 102 2.65 0.34 -14.76
C ALA A 102 3.20 1.68 -14.27
N THR A 103 2.33 2.60 -13.86
CA THR A 103 2.71 3.89 -13.28
C THR A 103 3.53 3.72 -12.01
N LEU A 104 3.13 2.84 -11.09
CA LEU A 104 3.94 2.49 -9.92
C LEU A 104 5.34 2.01 -10.32
N PHE A 105 5.43 1.09 -11.28
CA PHE A 105 6.72 0.53 -11.68
C PHE A 105 7.62 1.53 -12.43
N LYS A 106 7.05 2.56 -13.07
CA LYS A 106 7.84 3.68 -13.60
C LYS A 106 8.52 4.45 -12.46
N HIS A 107 7.77 4.78 -11.41
CA HIS A 107 8.32 5.42 -10.22
C HIS A 107 9.34 4.53 -9.50
N ILE A 108 9.04 3.23 -9.36
CA ILE A 108 10.00 2.27 -8.78
C ILE A 108 11.30 2.29 -9.57
N LYS A 109 11.27 2.25 -10.91
CA LYS A 109 12.50 2.30 -11.70
C LYS A 109 13.23 3.63 -11.60
N PHE A 110 12.52 4.74 -11.43
CA PHE A 110 13.16 6.04 -11.23
C PHE A 110 14.00 6.05 -9.94
N TYR A 111 13.43 5.60 -8.82
CA TYR A 111 14.10 5.56 -7.52
C TYR A 111 15.00 4.33 -7.31
N PHE A 112 14.75 3.25 -8.04
CA PHE A 112 15.43 1.95 -7.96
C PHE A 112 15.74 1.41 -9.38
N PRO A 113 16.73 1.98 -10.09
CA PRO A 113 16.94 1.72 -11.52
C PRO A 113 17.38 0.30 -11.88
N LYS A 114 17.75 -0.52 -10.90
CA LYS A 114 18.18 -1.92 -11.11
C LYS A 114 17.01 -2.91 -11.14
N ILE A 115 15.77 -2.45 -11.03
CA ILE A 115 14.57 -3.31 -11.00
C ILE A 115 14.15 -3.75 -12.41
N LYS A 116 13.80 -5.04 -12.54
CA LYS A 116 13.28 -5.65 -13.77
C LYS A 116 11.82 -5.27 -14.02
N ASN A 117 11.36 -5.41 -15.25
CA ASN A 117 9.91 -5.33 -15.54
C ASN A 117 9.18 -6.44 -14.78
N PRO A 118 8.07 -6.14 -14.11
CA PRO A 118 7.32 -7.16 -13.39
C PRO A 118 6.42 -7.95 -14.34
N LYS A 119 6.23 -9.21 -13.99
CA LYS A 119 5.11 -10.03 -14.41
C LYS A 119 4.09 -10.00 -13.27
N VAL A 120 2.89 -9.53 -13.56
CA VAL A 120 1.78 -9.51 -12.61
C VAL A 120 0.96 -10.77 -12.82
N VAL A 121 0.74 -11.54 -11.75
CA VAL A 121 -0.14 -12.70 -11.77
C VAL A 121 -1.25 -12.47 -10.76
N THR A 122 -2.49 -12.51 -11.23
CA THR A 122 -3.67 -12.41 -10.37
C THR A 122 -4.17 -13.80 -10.00
N LEU A 123 -4.61 -13.95 -8.77
CA LEU A 123 -5.10 -15.22 -8.24
C LEU A 123 -6.29 -15.02 -7.30
N ILE A 124 -6.93 -16.13 -6.95
CA ILE A 124 -7.91 -16.22 -5.87
C ILE A 124 -7.31 -17.14 -4.80
N GLY A 125 -6.92 -16.54 -3.69
CA GLY A 125 -6.24 -17.19 -2.57
C GLY A 125 -7.21 -17.86 -1.59
N GLU A 126 -6.89 -17.76 -0.30
CA GLU A 126 -7.67 -18.29 0.83
C GLU A 126 -8.12 -17.21 1.80
N MET A 127 -8.39 -16.00 1.27
CA MET A 127 -8.76 -14.82 2.07
C MET A 127 -7.72 -14.45 3.13
N ASP A 128 -6.43 -14.77 2.90
CA ASP A 128 -5.34 -14.36 3.79
C ASP A 128 -4.99 -12.88 3.58
N TYR A 129 -5.55 -12.04 4.45
CA TYR A 129 -5.32 -10.60 4.43
C TYR A 129 -3.89 -10.19 4.82
N ASN A 130 -3.06 -11.09 5.33
CA ASN A 130 -1.66 -10.79 5.60
C ASN A 130 -0.80 -10.81 4.33
N THR A 131 -1.27 -11.47 3.27
CA THR A 131 -0.52 -11.68 2.02
C THR A 131 -1.34 -11.28 0.78
N LYS A 132 -2.01 -10.12 0.85
CA LYS A 132 -2.84 -9.61 -0.28
C LYS A 132 -2.05 -9.44 -1.58
N THR A 133 -0.78 -9.07 -1.47
CA THR A 133 0.16 -9.00 -2.59
C THR A 133 1.50 -9.57 -2.17
N ILE A 134 2.26 -10.08 -3.15
CA ILE A 134 3.64 -10.53 -2.94
C ILE A 134 4.49 -9.98 -4.07
N TYR A 135 5.66 -9.43 -3.75
CA TYR A 135 6.67 -9.07 -4.74
C TYR A 135 7.92 -9.93 -4.54
N ALA A 136 8.35 -10.59 -5.61
CA ALA A 136 9.54 -11.44 -5.64
C ALA A 136 10.34 -11.21 -6.93
N ASP A 137 11.36 -10.34 -6.85
CA ASP A 137 12.26 -9.90 -7.94
C ASP A 137 11.53 -9.28 -9.16
N SER A 138 10.88 -10.10 -9.98
CA SER A 138 10.11 -9.65 -11.13
C SER A 138 8.71 -10.23 -11.16
N LEU A 139 8.26 -10.89 -10.09
CA LEU A 139 6.91 -11.45 -9.97
C LEU A 139 6.11 -10.63 -8.96
N VAL A 140 4.93 -10.19 -9.37
CA VAL A 140 3.93 -9.56 -8.49
C VAL A 140 2.72 -10.49 -8.45
N LEU A 141 2.37 -10.97 -7.27
CA LEU A 141 1.14 -11.73 -7.05
C LEU A 141 0.08 -10.79 -6.46
N VAL A 142 -1.16 -10.90 -6.94
CA VAL A 142 -2.30 -10.09 -6.47
C VAL A 142 -3.50 -11.00 -6.20
N SER A 143 -3.92 -11.08 -4.95
CA SER A 143 -5.09 -11.85 -4.50
C SER A 143 -6.37 -11.03 -4.69
N LEU A 144 -7.03 -11.17 -5.85
CA LEU A 144 -8.13 -10.29 -6.26
C LEU A 144 -9.37 -10.43 -5.38
N GLU A 145 -9.54 -11.56 -4.71
CA GLU A 145 -10.66 -11.81 -3.81
C GLU A 145 -10.65 -10.87 -2.59
N LEU A 146 -9.52 -10.24 -2.27
CA LEU A 146 -9.37 -9.29 -1.17
C LEU A 146 -9.59 -7.83 -1.60
N TYR A 147 -10.05 -7.59 -2.84
CA TYR A 147 -10.30 -6.25 -3.37
C TYR A 147 -11.68 -6.09 -4.02
N LEU A 148 -12.68 -6.84 -3.58
CA LEU A 148 -14.05 -6.80 -4.12
C LEU A 148 -14.85 -5.58 -3.62
N GLY A 149 -14.39 -4.94 -2.56
CA GLY A 149 -15.00 -3.76 -1.92
C GLY A 149 -15.30 -4.06 -0.46
N LYS A 150 -15.04 -3.13 0.45
CA LYS A 150 -15.04 -3.39 1.91
C LYS A 150 -16.36 -3.92 2.49
N GLN A 151 -17.47 -3.69 1.79
CA GLN A 151 -18.80 -4.17 2.16
C GLN A 151 -19.21 -5.47 1.47
N HIS A 152 -18.28 -6.14 0.77
CA HIS A 152 -18.58 -7.39 0.07
C HIS A 152 -18.97 -8.48 1.06
N ARG A 153 -20.05 -9.21 0.75
CA ARG A 153 -20.65 -10.23 1.66
C ARG A 153 -19.73 -11.38 2.08
N PHE A 154 -18.65 -11.63 1.31
CA PHE A 154 -17.66 -12.66 1.65
C PHE A 154 -16.73 -12.22 2.79
N TYR A 155 -16.72 -10.94 3.17
CA TYR A 155 -15.81 -10.40 4.17
C TYR A 155 -16.41 -10.47 5.58
N GLN A 156 -15.99 -11.50 6.31
CA GLN A 156 -16.28 -11.68 7.74
C GLN A 156 -15.07 -11.27 8.60
N PHE A 157 -14.49 -10.11 8.28
CA PHE A 157 -13.32 -9.56 8.96
C PHE A 157 -13.69 -8.33 9.80
N PRO A 158 -12.88 -7.98 10.82
CA PRO A 158 -13.05 -6.71 11.53
C PRO A 158 -13.06 -5.51 10.58
N GLU A 159 -13.87 -4.48 10.88
CA GLU A 159 -14.04 -3.31 10.00
C GLU A 159 -12.71 -2.64 9.64
N TYR A 160 -11.82 -2.48 10.61
CA TYR A 160 -10.51 -1.88 10.42
C TYR A 160 -9.55 -2.68 9.51
N ILE A 161 -9.85 -3.96 9.25
CA ILE A 161 -9.11 -4.79 8.30
C ILE A 161 -9.74 -4.66 6.91
N LYS A 162 -11.04 -4.94 6.80
CA LYS A 162 -11.72 -4.95 5.51
C LYS A 162 -11.90 -3.55 4.91
N GLN A 163 -11.67 -2.47 5.66
CA GLN A 163 -11.63 -1.10 5.10
C GLN A 163 -10.65 -0.97 3.93
N ASN A 164 -9.57 -1.77 3.92
CA ASN A 164 -8.58 -1.78 2.84
C ASN A 164 -8.83 -2.87 1.78
N PHE A 165 -10.00 -3.49 1.77
CA PHE A 165 -10.38 -4.49 0.76
C PHE A 165 -11.02 -3.82 -0.45
N GLU A 166 -10.34 -2.80 -0.98
CA GLU A 166 -10.81 -1.90 -2.04
C GLU A 166 -9.79 -1.84 -3.18
N GLN A 167 -10.25 -1.63 -4.42
CA GLN A 167 -9.37 -1.66 -5.59
C GLN A 167 -8.24 -0.62 -5.53
N ASN A 168 -8.50 0.55 -4.95
CA ASN A 168 -7.50 1.60 -4.75
C ASN A 168 -6.36 1.19 -3.79
N GLN A 169 -6.48 0.07 -3.09
CA GLN A 169 -5.42 -0.44 -2.21
C GLN A 169 -4.48 -1.43 -2.90
N ILE A 170 -4.83 -1.96 -4.08
CA ILE A 170 -3.97 -2.89 -4.83
C ILE A 170 -2.56 -2.31 -5.04
N VAL A 171 -2.47 -1.08 -5.53
CA VAL A 171 -1.19 -0.45 -5.87
C VAL A 171 -0.39 -0.05 -4.61
N PRO A 172 -1.01 0.58 -3.57
CA PRO A 172 -0.37 0.75 -2.27
C PRO A 172 0.17 -0.54 -1.64
N ASP A 173 -0.58 -1.64 -1.75
CA ASP A 173 -0.17 -2.93 -1.22
C ASP A 173 1.00 -3.53 -2.02
N ILE A 174 1.01 -3.41 -3.35
CA ILE A 174 2.17 -3.81 -4.18
C ILE A 174 3.41 -2.99 -3.79
N ALA A 175 3.26 -1.68 -3.57
CA ALA A 175 4.36 -0.82 -3.13
C ALA A 175 4.92 -1.28 -1.77
N SER A 176 4.06 -1.58 -0.79
CA SER A 176 4.50 -2.13 0.50
C SER A 176 5.24 -3.46 0.33
N SER A 177 4.70 -4.41 -0.45
CA SER A 177 5.36 -5.69 -0.73
C SER A 177 6.71 -5.54 -1.43
N PHE A 178 6.85 -4.57 -2.33
CA PHE A 178 8.13 -4.23 -2.95
C PHE A 178 9.14 -3.75 -1.89
N LEU A 179 8.72 -2.82 -1.03
CA LEU A 179 9.57 -2.15 -0.05
C LEU A 179 10.02 -3.05 1.11
N GLN A 180 9.29 -4.13 1.42
CA GLN A 180 9.73 -5.13 2.41
C GLN A 180 11.15 -5.66 2.14
N SER A 181 11.55 -5.76 0.86
CA SER A 181 12.89 -6.21 0.47
C SER A 181 13.93 -5.08 0.35
N LYS A 182 13.50 -3.80 0.41
CA LYS A 182 14.34 -2.63 0.14
C LYS A 182 14.66 -1.82 1.38
N ILE A 183 13.78 -1.86 2.38
CA ILE A 183 13.93 -1.09 3.61
C ILE A 183 14.47 -2.02 4.69
N PRO A 184 15.68 -1.76 5.23
CA PRO A 184 16.19 -2.54 6.33
C PRO A 184 15.24 -2.47 7.54
N PRO A 185 15.08 -3.56 8.31
CA PRO A 185 14.34 -3.50 9.56
C PRO A 185 15.01 -2.50 10.52
N ALA A 186 14.24 -2.04 11.51
CA ALA A 186 14.76 -1.17 12.56
C ALA A 186 15.99 -1.82 13.23
N THR A 187 17.04 -1.02 13.44
CA THR A 187 18.32 -1.47 14.01
C THR A 187 18.23 -1.84 15.48
N ASP A 188 17.19 -1.37 16.18
CA ASP A 188 16.94 -1.62 17.59
C ASP A 188 15.43 -1.63 17.91
N LYS A 189 15.11 -1.94 19.17
CA LYS A 189 13.73 -2.09 19.66
C LYS A 189 13.12 -0.79 20.20
N ALA A 190 13.82 0.35 20.13
CA ALA A 190 13.30 1.60 20.66
C ALA A 190 12.08 2.06 19.85
N PHE A 191 11.07 2.60 20.52
CA PHE A 191 9.83 3.04 19.87
C PHE A 191 10.07 4.04 18.73
N LEU A 192 10.99 5.00 18.91
CA LEU A 192 11.42 5.93 17.87
C LEU A 192 11.96 5.21 16.62
N SER A 193 12.79 4.18 16.81
CA SER A 193 13.34 3.39 15.72
C SER A 193 12.27 2.64 14.96
N GLN A 194 11.26 2.11 15.67
CA GLN A 194 10.11 1.47 15.05
C GLN A 194 9.27 2.50 14.27
N MET A 195 8.92 3.65 14.86
CA MET A 195 8.17 4.71 14.18
C MET A 195 8.88 5.15 12.90
N ILE A 196 10.19 5.43 12.96
CA ILE A 196 10.95 5.88 11.79
C ILE A 196 11.10 4.77 10.74
N ALA A 197 11.21 3.50 11.11
CA ALA A 197 11.25 2.41 10.14
C ALA A 197 9.96 2.37 9.28
N PHE A 198 8.79 2.44 9.90
CA PHE A 198 7.52 2.55 9.18
C PHE A 198 7.38 3.89 8.45
N GLY A 199 7.90 4.98 9.04
CA GLY A 199 7.93 6.30 8.42
C GLY A 199 8.75 6.36 7.14
N LYS A 200 9.85 5.60 7.07
CA LYS A 200 10.65 5.43 5.86
C LYS A 200 9.84 4.75 4.77
N GLU A 201 9.15 3.66 5.09
CA GLU A 201 8.28 2.97 4.14
C GLU A 201 7.20 3.90 3.59
N LEU A 202 6.47 4.59 4.46
CA LEU A 202 5.42 5.53 4.07
C LEU A 202 5.95 6.68 3.22
N TYR A 203 7.13 7.22 3.55
CA TYR A 203 7.78 8.25 2.74
C TYR A 203 8.17 7.74 1.35
N VAL A 204 8.69 6.51 1.24
CA VAL A 204 8.99 5.94 -0.08
C VAL A 204 7.70 5.69 -0.86
N LYS A 205 6.64 5.16 -0.23
CA LYS A 205 5.33 4.99 -0.87
C LYS A 205 4.79 6.30 -1.42
N GLU A 206 4.90 7.40 -0.69
CA GLU A 206 4.52 8.74 -1.15
C GLU A 206 5.24 9.15 -2.44
N LEU A 207 6.55 8.89 -2.53
CA LEU A 207 7.32 9.16 -3.76
C LEU A 207 6.92 8.24 -4.92
N LEU A 208 6.52 7.00 -4.62
CA LEU A 208 6.11 6.01 -5.61
C LEU A 208 4.67 6.19 -6.10
N LEU A 209 3.86 6.94 -5.38
CA LEU A 209 2.41 7.05 -5.55
C LEU A 209 1.96 8.53 -5.51
N PRO A 210 2.49 9.42 -6.38
CA PRO A 210 2.23 10.86 -6.29
C PRO A 210 0.75 11.24 -6.50
N ASP A 211 -0.03 10.38 -7.17
CA ASP A 211 -1.45 10.59 -7.44
C ASP A 211 -2.37 10.02 -6.33
N PHE A 212 -1.80 9.34 -5.33
CA PHE A 212 -2.57 8.75 -4.23
C PHE A 212 -2.68 9.73 -3.06
N SER A 213 -3.83 9.71 -2.39
CA SER A 213 -4.00 10.53 -1.19
C SER A 213 -3.13 9.99 -0.04
N GLU A 214 -2.81 10.85 0.92
CA GLU A 214 -2.10 10.40 2.13
C GLU A 214 -2.88 9.33 2.90
N ALA A 215 -4.21 9.41 2.87
CA ALA A 215 -5.09 8.40 3.44
C ALA A 215 -4.92 7.05 2.72
N ASP A 216 -4.85 7.04 1.39
CA ASP A 216 -4.64 5.81 0.62
C ASP A 216 -3.25 5.20 0.86
N ILE A 217 -2.20 6.02 0.97
CA ILE A 217 -0.83 5.58 1.28
C ILE A 217 -0.79 4.86 2.64
N MET A 218 -1.50 5.41 3.62
CA MET A 218 -1.59 4.88 4.98
C MET A 218 -2.58 3.71 5.11
N GLY A 219 -3.54 3.58 4.20
CA GLY A 219 -4.69 2.70 4.37
C GLY A 219 -5.76 3.26 5.33
N TYR A 220 -5.78 4.58 5.52
CA TYR A 220 -6.76 5.28 6.32
C TYR A 220 -7.99 5.68 5.51
N THR A 221 -9.09 5.90 6.22
CA THR A 221 -10.18 6.74 5.72
C THR A 221 -9.78 8.22 5.76
N ALA A 222 -10.42 9.06 4.95
CA ALA A 222 -10.19 10.51 4.99
C ALA A 222 -10.41 11.11 6.40
N ALA A 223 -11.39 10.60 7.16
CA ALA A 223 -11.65 11.02 8.52
C ALA A 223 -10.50 10.68 9.48
N GLN A 224 -9.91 9.48 9.36
CA GLN A 224 -8.76 9.06 10.15
C GLN A 224 -7.51 9.89 9.84
N GLN A 225 -7.26 10.21 8.56
CA GLN A 225 -6.15 11.10 8.19
C GLN A 225 -6.35 12.51 8.76
N ASN A 226 -7.56 13.07 8.65
CA ASN A 226 -7.88 14.38 9.23
C ASN A 226 -7.72 14.37 10.75
N TRP A 227 -8.15 13.30 11.43
CA TRP A 227 -7.97 13.15 12.86
C TRP A 227 -6.49 13.21 13.24
N CYS A 228 -5.60 12.51 12.51
CA CYS A 228 -4.17 12.59 12.76
C CYS A 228 -3.61 14.01 12.57
N LEU A 229 -4.05 14.73 11.53
CA LEU A 229 -3.63 16.11 11.28
C LEU A 229 -4.07 17.06 12.40
N GLU A 230 -5.32 16.94 12.87
CA GLU A 230 -5.87 17.76 13.95
C GLU A 230 -5.25 17.43 15.32
N ASN A 231 -4.79 16.18 15.50
CA ASN A 231 -4.27 15.70 16.79
C ASN A 231 -2.75 15.51 16.83
N GLU A 232 -2.02 15.85 15.76
CA GLU A 232 -0.56 15.63 15.63
C GLU A 232 0.21 16.14 16.86
N GLY A 233 -0.08 17.38 17.29
CA GLY A 233 0.55 17.99 18.46
C GLY A 233 0.24 17.29 19.78
N TYR A 234 -0.98 16.76 19.95
CA TYR A 234 -1.40 16.04 21.14
C TYR A 234 -0.77 14.64 21.22
N ILE A 235 -0.77 13.90 20.11
CA ILE A 235 -0.12 12.59 19.98
C ILE A 235 1.37 12.74 20.33
N TRP A 236 2.02 13.73 19.71
CA TRP A 236 3.44 13.99 19.96
C TRP A 236 3.72 14.33 21.42
N ARG A 237 2.93 15.23 22.02
CA ARG A 237 3.07 15.58 23.44
C ARG A 237 2.91 14.35 24.33
N TYR A 238 1.92 13.50 24.06
CA TYR A 238 1.72 12.28 24.82
C TYR A 238 2.96 11.36 24.77
N PHE A 239 3.56 11.16 23.60
CA PHE A 239 4.79 10.35 23.48
C PHE A 239 5.98 10.94 24.23
N ILE A 240 6.11 12.28 24.27
CA ILE A 240 7.15 12.97 25.03
C ILE A 240 6.90 12.89 26.53
N ASP A 241 5.71 13.27 27.00
CA ASP A 241 5.35 13.32 28.42
C ASP A 241 5.38 11.93 29.09
N LYS A 242 5.16 10.88 28.30
CA LYS A 242 5.26 9.48 28.74
C LYS A 242 6.63 8.86 28.49
N GLU A 243 7.61 9.66 28.07
CA GLU A 243 9.00 9.26 27.83
C GLU A 243 9.13 8.04 26.88
N MET A 244 8.23 7.93 25.90
CA MET A 244 8.08 6.70 25.11
C MET A 244 9.13 6.52 24.03
N LEU A 245 9.73 7.60 23.50
CA LEU A 245 10.57 7.56 22.29
C LEU A 245 11.71 6.54 22.38
N TYR A 246 12.38 6.48 23.54
CA TYR A 246 13.52 5.59 23.75
C TYR A 246 13.14 4.32 24.52
N SER A 247 11.86 4.13 24.81
CA SER A 247 11.35 2.91 25.45
C SER A 247 11.46 1.72 24.51
N VAL A 248 11.82 0.56 25.08
CA VAL A 248 11.85 -0.75 24.41
C VAL A 248 10.66 -1.64 24.80
N ASP A 249 9.61 -1.06 25.40
CA ASP A 249 8.38 -1.79 25.74
C ASP A 249 7.70 -2.30 24.47
N ALA A 250 7.71 -3.62 24.29
CA ALA A 250 7.11 -4.30 23.15
C ALA A 250 5.60 -4.03 22.99
N LYS A 251 4.91 -3.57 24.04
CA LYS A 251 3.49 -3.22 23.98
C LYS A 251 3.23 -1.94 23.17
N LEU A 252 4.23 -1.08 22.97
CA LEU A 252 4.03 0.17 22.21
C LEU A 252 3.76 -0.09 20.72
N ILE A 253 4.32 -1.16 20.15
CA ILE A 253 4.12 -1.54 18.75
C ILE A 253 2.63 -1.86 18.45
N PRO A 254 1.99 -2.83 19.11
CA PRO A 254 0.57 -3.11 18.87
C PRO A 254 -0.37 -2.01 19.37
N ARG A 255 0.10 -1.04 20.16
CA ARG A 255 -0.70 0.12 20.61
C ARG A 255 -0.72 1.27 19.62
N PHE A 256 0.37 1.50 18.89
CA PHE A 256 0.55 2.72 18.11
C PHE A 256 1.11 2.50 16.69
N ILE A 257 1.64 1.33 16.35
CA ILE A 257 2.33 1.09 15.06
C ILE A 257 1.61 0.04 14.22
N SER A 258 1.24 -1.09 14.80
CA SER A 258 0.56 -2.16 14.07
C SER A 258 -0.90 -1.79 13.74
N PRO A 259 -1.47 -2.36 12.67
CA PRO A 259 -2.90 -2.22 12.37
C PRO A 259 -3.77 -2.57 13.57
N ALA A 260 -4.72 -1.70 13.87
CA ALA A 260 -5.64 -1.81 15.00
C ALA A 260 -6.90 -0.99 14.70
N PRO A 261 -8.04 -1.27 15.36
CA PRO A 261 -9.23 -0.44 15.22
C PRO A 261 -9.00 1.00 15.67
N PHE A 262 -8.14 1.19 16.67
CA PHE A 262 -7.75 2.49 17.21
C PHE A 262 -6.41 2.41 17.97
N SER A 263 -5.80 3.56 18.24
CA SER A 263 -4.58 3.66 19.05
C SER A 263 -4.90 3.83 20.53
N LYS A 264 -4.13 3.17 21.41
CA LYS A 264 -4.46 3.09 22.85
C LYS A 264 -3.65 4.09 23.68
N PHE A 265 -4.20 5.28 23.94
CA PHE A 265 -3.63 6.27 24.85
C PHE A 265 -4.07 6.06 26.30
N TYR A 266 -5.06 5.19 26.53
CA TYR A 266 -5.76 5.02 27.79
C TYR A 266 -6.50 6.29 28.21
N LEU A 267 -7.12 6.95 27.23
CA LEU A 267 -7.96 8.12 27.38
C LEU A 267 -9.35 7.84 26.81
N GLU A 268 -10.34 8.68 27.15
CA GLU A 268 -11.72 8.50 26.65
C GLU A 268 -11.81 8.60 25.11
N ILE A 269 -10.90 9.37 24.49
CA ILE A 269 -10.85 9.60 23.04
C ILE A 269 -10.20 8.45 22.25
N ASP A 270 -9.74 7.39 22.91
CA ASP A 270 -9.03 6.28 22.24
C ASP A 270 -9.81 5.75 21.03
N ASN A 271 -11.13 5.54 21.18
CA ASN A 271 -11.98 4.99 20.12
C ASN A 271 -12.14 5.90 18.89
N ASP A 272 -11.85 7.20 19.02
CA ASP A 272 -11.91 8.15 17.91
C ASP A 272 -10.59 8.19 17.12
N SER A 273 -9.50 7.71 17.72
CA SER A 273 -8.20 7.66 17.07
C SER A 273 -8.12 6.53 16.04
N PRO A 274 -7.41 6.73 14.91
CA PRO A 274 -7.04 5.61 14.05
C PRO A 274 -6.03 4.70 14.74
N GLY A 275 -5.94 3.44 14.32
CA GLY A 275 -4.75 2.63 14.57
C GLY A 275 -3.51 3.23 13.90
N GLN A 276 -2.31 2.79 14.26
CA GLN A 276 -1.05 3.15 13.57
C GLN A 276 -0.60 4.63 13.66
N VAL A 277 -1.10 5.42 14.62
CA VAL A 277 -0.69 6.85 14.77
C VAL A 277 0.80 7.05 14.99
N GLY A 278 1.50 6.09 15.59
CA GLY A 278 2.96 6.09 15.74
C GLY A 278 3.68 5.92 14.41
N ALA A 279 3.19 5.05 13.52
CA ALA A 279 3.73 4.94 12.16
C ALA A 279 3.48 6.25 11.37
N TRP A 280 2.29 6.85 11.53
CA TRP A 280 1.97 8.15 10.95
C TRP A 280 2.91 9.26 11.46
N ILE A 281 3.16 9.38 12.77
CA ILE A 281 4.13 10.32 13.33
C ILE A 281 5.55 10.05 12.79
N GLY A 282 5.94 8.78 12.68
CA GLY A 282 7.21 8.41 12.06
C GLY A 282 7.35 8.90 10.62
N TRP A 283 6.28 8.82 9.83
CA TRP A 283 6.24 9.36 8.47
C TRP A 283 6.44 10.88 8.45
N GLN A 284 5.77 11.60 9.35
CA GLN A 284 5.92 13.05 9.50
C GLN A 284 7.35 13.46 9.90
N MET A 285 8.04 12.67 10.74
CA MET A 285 9.45 12.89 11.06
C MET A 285 10.36 12.73 9.85
N VAL A 286 10.18 11.65 9.06
CA VAL A 286 10.99 11.40 7.86
C VAL A 286 10.73 12.49 6.80
N ARG A 287 9.47 12.89 6.60
CA ARG A 287 9.10 14.04 5.76
C ARG A 287 9.79 15.32 6.21
N SER A 288 9.76 15.61 7.52
CA SER A 288 10.41 16.79 8.09
C SER A 288 11.93 16.75 7.89
N TYR A 289 12.56 15.57 8.02
CA TYR A 289 13.96 15.36 7.73
C TYR A 289 14.30 15.66 6.26
N MET A 290 13.60 15.04 5.31
CA MET A 290 13.87 15.22 3.88
C MET A 290 13.61 16.65 3.41
N LYS A 291 12.68 17.37 4.05
CA LYS A 291 12.43 18.78 3.77
C LYS A 291 13.54 19.71 4.26
N ASN A 292 14.18 19.38 5.38
CA ASN A 292 15.11 20.26 6.08
C ASN A 292 16.59 19.95 5.80
N ASN A 293 16.87 18.89 5.04
CA ASN A 293 18.22 18.40 4.78
C ASN A 293 18.34 18.03 3.30
N ASP A 294 19.50 18.32 2.69
CA ASP A 294 19.83 17.83 1.36
C ASP A 294 20.35 16.39 1.50
N SER A 295 19.47 15.41 1.34
CA SER A 295 19.74 13.99 1.53
C SER A 295 19.14 13.19 0.38
N SER A 296 19.89 12.21 -0.15
CA SER A 296 19.34 11.29 -1.14
C SER A 296 18.40 10.28 -0.50
N LEU A 297 17.55 9.62 -1.30
CA LEU A 297 16.67 8.57 -0.81
C LEU A 297 17.48 7.43 -0.17
N GLU A 298 18.57 7.00 -0.82
CA GLU A 298 19.45 5.94 -0.33
C GLU A 298 20.12 6.33 0.99
N ALA A 299 20.62 7.58 1.08
CA ALA A 299 21.24 8.08 2.29
C ALA A 299 20.25 8.10 3.46
N MET A 300 19.02 8.58 3.24
CA MET A 300 17.96 8.58 4.25
C MET A 300 17.58 7.16 4.68
N LEU A 301 17.43 6.22 3.74
CA LEU A 301 17.09 4.84 4.05
C LEU A 301 18.16 4.15 4.91
N ALA A 302 19.45 4.43 4.67
CA ALA A 302 20.57 3.90 5.45
C ALA A 302 20.78 4.60 6.80
N MET A 303 20.24 5.82 6.99
CA MET A 303 20.48 6.63 8.18
C MET A 303 19.79 6.07 9.43
N SER A 304 20.43 6.23 10.60
CA SER A 304 19.85 5.79 11.87
C SER A 304 18.59 6.60 12.24
N ALA A 305 17.68 5.97 12.98
CA ALA A 305 16.45 6.64 13.43
C ALA A 305 16.75 7.86 14.32
N LYS A 306 17.72 7.74 15.23
CA LYS A 306 18.17 8.86 16.07
C LYS A 306 18.63 10.05 15.24
N GLU A 307 19.48 9.81 14.24
CA GLU A 307 20.03 10.88 13.41
C GLU A 307 18.94 11.54 12.55
N ILE A 308 18.03 10.75 11.97
CA ILE A 308 16.85 11.29 11.27
C ILE A 308 16.06 12.19 12.20
N PHE A 309 15.74 11.72 13.41
CA PHE A 309 14.96 12.50 14.38
C PHE A 309 15.67 13.81 14.76
N GLU A 310 16.95 13.76 15.14
CA GLU A 310 17.72 14.95 15.56
C GLU A 310 17.83 15.98 14.43
N LYS A 311 18.05 15.53 13.19
CA LYS A 311 18.17 16.41 12.01
C LYS A 311 16.82 16.80 11.40
N SER A 312 15.73 16.14 11.80
CA SER A 312 14.40 16.41 11.24
C SER A 312 13.87 17.79 11.57
N LYS A 313 14.33 18.38 12.69
CA LYS A 313 13.72 19.57 13.32
C LYS A 313 12.21 19.39 13.57
N TYR A 314 11.75 18.14 13.70
CA TYR A 314 10.34 17.82 13.85
C TYR A 314 9.77 18.45 15.13
N LYS A 315 8.85 19.38 14.94
CA LYS A 315 8.11 20.10 15.98
C LYS A 315 6.70 20.32 15.46
N PRO A 316 5.76 19.42 15.75
CA PRO A 316 4.40 19.56 15.26
C PRO A 316 3.77 20.84 15.78
N LYS A 317 2.89 21.44 14.97
CA LYS A 317 2.23 22.70 15.33
C LYS A 317 1.27 22.44 16.50
N LYS A 318 1.12 23.46 17.35
CA LYS A 318 0.16 23.42 18.46
C LYS A 318 -1.27 23.50 17.94
#